data_AF-A0A3A4ZEV9-F1
#
_entry.id   AF-A0A3A4ZEV9-F1
#
_cell.length_a   1.000
_cell.length_b   1.000
_cell.length_c   1.000
_cell.angle_alpha   90.00
_cell.angle_beta   90.00
_cell.angle_gamma   90.00
#
_symmetry.space_group_name_H-M   'P 1'
#
loop_
_entity.id
_entity.type
_entity.pdbx_description
1 polymer ?
#
loop_
_entity_poly.entity_id
_entity_poly.type
_entity_poly.pdbx_seq_one_letter_code
_entity_poly.pdbx_strand_id
1 'polypeptide(L)' 'MAKESVLKDKFILVVDDEPDVLETLEGVLDMCLVHKASDYDTALQ' A
#
# COMPACT_ATOMS: atom_id res chain seq x y z
N MET A 1 -4.49 16.21 -21.90
CA MET A 1 -4.96 14.89 -21.42
C MET A 1 -4.20 14.59 -20.15
N ALA A 2 -4.87 14.36 -19.02
CA ALA A 2 -4.18 13.96 -17.80
C ALA A 2 -3.57 12.57 -18.05
N LYS A 3 -2.25 12.45 -17.87
CA LYS A 3 -1.56 11.18 -17.99
C LYS A 3 -2.07 10.30 -16.84
N GLU A 4 -2.49 9.07 -17.13
CA GLU A 4 -2.88 8.14 -16.07
C GLU A 4 -1.74 8.01 -15.04
N SER A 5 -2.11 7.85 -13.77
CA SER A 5 -1.13 7.72 -12.70
C SER A 5 -0.24 6.50 -12.95
N VAL A 6 1.07 6.68 -12.82
CA VAL A 6 2.05 5.59 -12.99
C VAL A 6 1.91 4.48 -11.94
N LEU A 7 1.18 4.76 -10.86
CA LEU A 7 0.94 3.83 -9.76
C LEU A 7 -0.34 3.00 -9.94
N LYS A 8 -1.18 3.31 -10.94
CA LYS A 8 -2.40 2.54 -11.21
C LYS A 8 -2.07 1.07 -11.44
N ASP A 9 -2.83 0.19 -10.80
CA ASP A 9 -2.72 -1.28 -10.86
C ASP A 9 -1.34 -1.83 -10.43
N LYS A 10 -0.53 -1.04 -9.72
CA LYS A 10 0.76 -1.51 -9.16
C LYS A 10 0.54 -2.27 -7.85
N PHE A 11 1.35 -3.30 -7.65
CA PHE A 11 1.47 -3.98 -6.37
C PHE A 11 2.36 -3.16 -5.44
N ILE A 12 1.83 -2.82 -4.27
CA ILE A 12 2.54 -2.06 -3.24
C ILE A 12 2.41 -2.82 -1.93
N LEU A 13 3.55 -3.10 -1.28
CA LEU A 13 3.59 -3.61 0.08
C LEU A 13 3.85 -2.45 1.03
N VAL A 14 2.96 -2.27 1.99
CA VAL A 14 3.07 -1.29 3.07
C VAL A 14 3.38 -2.04 4.36
N VAL A 15 4.43 -1.62 5.06
CA VAL A 15 4.90 -2.23 6.30
C VAL A 15 5.03 -1.15 7.35
N ASP A 16 4.21 -1.24 8.39
CA ASP A 16 4.18 -0.28 9.51
C ASP A 16 3.56 -0.99 10.73
N ASP A 17 4.04 -0.71 11.93
CA ASP A 17 3.54 -1.32 13.17
C ASP A 17 2.27 -0.64 13.71
N GLU A 18 1.90 0.51 13.16
CA GLU A 18 0.69 1.24 13.51
C GLU A 18 -0.47 0.96 12.52
N PRO A 19 -1.62 0.41 12.97
CA PRO A 19 -2.71 0.02 12.09
C PRO A 19 -3.41 1.20 11.38
N ASP A 20 -3.43 2.38 12.01
CA ASP A 20 -3.99 3.60 11.43
C ASP A 20 -3.15 4.14 10.25
N VAL A 21 -1.83 3.97 10.29
CA VAL A 21 -0.95 4.26 9.16
C VAL A 21 -1.28 3.34 7.98
N LEU A 22 -1.44 2.04 8.24
CA LEU A 22 -1.78 1.05 7.21
C LEU A 22 -3.15 1.34 6.56
N GLU A 23 -4.17 1.68 7.36
CA GLU A 23 -5.51 2.06 6.87
C GLU A 23 -5.48 3.36 6.06
N THR A 24 -4.71 4.35 6.51
CA THR A 24 -4.56 5.63 5.80
C THR A 24 -3.92 5.42 4.43
N LEU A 25 -2.86 4.60 4.35
CA LEU A 25 -2.16 4.34 3.10
C LEU A 25 -2.98 3.50 2.11
N GLU A 26 -3.80 2.56 2.60
CA GLU A 26 -4.75 1.84 1.75
C GLU A 26 -5.77 2.78 1.10
N GLY A 27 -6.28 3.77 1.82
CA GLY A 27 -7.18 4.78 1.27
C GLY A 27 -6.52 5.74 0.28
N VAL A 28 -5.25 6.12 0.52
CA VAL A 28 -4.48 6.99 -0.39
C VAL A 28 -4.06 6.25 -1.68
N LEU A 29 -3.84 4.95 -1.58
CA LEU A 29 -3.40 4.08 -2.67
C LEU A 29 -4.53 3.20 -3.22
N ASP A 30 -5.77 3.66 -3.14
CA ASP A 30 -6.99 2.96 -3.58
C ASP A 30 -6.94 2.48 -5.05
N MET A 31 -6.16 3.16 -5.89
CA MET A 31 -5.89 2.80 -7.28
C MET A 31 -4.78 1.73 -7.48
N CYS A 32 -4.20 1.23 -6.39
CA CYS A 32 -3.14 0.23 -6.37
C CYS A 32 -3.64 -1.09 -5.77
N LEU A 33 -2.87 -2.15 -5.95
CA LEU A 33 -3.07 -3.43 -5.27
C LEU A 33 -2.21 -3.43 -4.01
N VAL A 34 -2.79 -2.97 -2.90
CA VAL A 34 -2.09 -2.77 -1.63
C VAL A 34 -2.10 -4.05 -0.78
N HIS A 35 -0.91 -4.51 -0.40
CA HIS A 35 -0.71 -5.52 0.64
C HIS A 35 -0.18 -4.84 1.90
N LYS A 36 -0.64 -5.29 3.06
CA LYS A 36 -0.29 -4.71 4.37
C LYS A 36 0.42 -5.76 5.23
N ALA A 37 1.45 -5.34 5.93
CA ALA A 37 2.11 -6.12 6.98
C ALA A 37 2.36 -5.24 8.20
N SER A 38 2.22 -5.82 9.40
CA SER A 38 2.44 -5.14 10.69
C SER A 38 3.90 -5.09 11.13
N ASP A 39 4.77 -5.83 10.44
CA ASP A 39 6.15 -6.05 10.85
C ASP A 39 6.97 -6.62 9.68
N TYR A 40 8.29 -6.57 9.85
CA TYR A 40 9.26 -7.02 8.85
C TYR A 40 9.15 -8.52 8.53
N ASP A 41 8.91 -9.36 9.54
CA ASP A 41 8.91 -10.82 9.34
C ASP A 41 7.68 -11.26 8.53
N THR A 42 6.52 -10.68 8.83
CA THR A 42 5.29 -10.86 8.07
C THR A 42 5.42 -10.30 6.65
N ALA A 43 6.12 -9.18 6.47
CA ALA A 43 6.34 -8.56 5.16
C ALA A 43 7.23 -9.39 4.21
N LEU A 44 8.05 -10.30 4.75
CA LEU A 44 8.93 -11.17 3.96
C LEU A 44 8.26 -12.46 3.45
N GLN A 45 7.06 -12.79 3.93
CA GLN A 45 6.31 -14.01 3.54
C GLN A 45 5.61 -13.82 2.18
#